data_AF-A0A9P5Q4N9-F1
#
_entry.id   AF-A0A9P5Q4N9-F1
#
_cell.length_a   1.000
_cell.length_b   1.000
_cell.length_c   1.000
_cell.angle_alpha   90.00
_cell.angle_beta   90.00
_cell.angle_gamma   90.00
#
_symmetry.space_group_name_H-M   'P 1'
#
loop_
_entity.id
_entity.type
_entity.pdbx_description
1 polymer ?
#
loop_
_entity_poly.entity_id
_entity_poly.type
_entity_poly.pdbx_seq_one_letter_code
_entity_poly.pdbx_strand_id
1 'polypeptide(L)'
;CTAKLVLAVCALGSRLSNDPRTLYQESQDLRSGGWKYFSQIRLVGMSFLKPSTIYDLQLHALGVAFLFPTQLSHVCWYIAALGIRIAQEVGAHRKRNLMTLPASQSRMEQETWKRAFWNITSTDLYMSIATGRPRSTREDDFDAELPPICDDEYWEIPSNPQLEFVQPTGKFSKMAYWHYFVNLLRIAGLAKDHLFSTRRAASWLSSSVDGNDKIVLELDSMLNSWMDALPDDLRWDPHRPNDTLFSQSVMLHTNYYWTQIQIHKSFIRPGPLSTGNFPSLAICTNAARSFVHILQVYHLRPNMPRLPHYIVCFLYSIVSYLT
;
A
#
# COMPACT_ATOMS: atom_id res chain seq x y z
N CYS A 1 4.06 -18.87 -15.41
CA CYS A 1 4.20 -17.41 -15.53
C CYS A 1 3.82 -16.95 -16.93
N THR A 2 2.96 -15.93 -17.07
CA THR A 2 2.61 -15.34 -18.38
C THR A 2 3.67 -14.31 -18.82
N ALA A 3 3.94 -14.19 -20.12
CA ALA A 3 4.94 -13.25 -20.66
C ALA A 3 4.69 -11.79 -20.22
N LYS A 4 3.42 -11.39 -20.03
CA LYS A 4 3.02 -10.06 -19.57
C LYS A 4 3.52 -9.75 -18.17
N LEU A 5 3.55 -10.75 -17.28
CA LEU A 5 3.96 -10.56 -15.90
C LEU A 5 5.47 -10.31 -15.83
N VAL A 6 6.25 -11.06 -16.61
CA VAL A 6 7.70 -10.82 -16.77
C VAL A 6 7.96 -9.42 -17.30
N LEU A 7 7.22 -8.98 -18.33
CA LEU A 7 7.32 -7.61 -18.85
C LEU A 7 7.02 -6.56 -17.76
N ALA A 8 6.02 -6.79 -16.91
CA ALA A 8 5.69 -5.86 -15.82
C ALA A 8 6.82 -5.77 -14.79
N VAL A 9 7.41 -6.90 -14.41
CA VAL A 9 8.58 -6.96 -13.52
C VAL A 9 9.79 -6.26 -14.15
N CYS A 10 10.08 -6.52 -15.42
CA CYS A 10 11.14 -5.82 -16.15
C CYS A 10 10.89 -4.31 -16.23
N ALA A 11 9.64 -3.88 -16.43
CA ALA A 11 9.28 -2.46 -16.46
C ALA A 11 9.56 -1.77 -15.11
N LEU A 12 9.26 -2.43 -14.01
CA LEU A 12 9.52 -1.93 -12.66
C LEU A 12 11.01 -1.95 -12.31
N GLY A 13 11.69 -3.06 -12.59
CA GLY A 13 13.14 -3.19 -12.37
C GLY A 13 13.95 -2.17 -13.17
N SER A 14 13.51 -1.85 -14.39
CA SER A 14 14.12 -0.81 -15.24
C SER A 14 14.18 0.56 -14.56
N ARG A 15 13.24 0.88 -13.68
CA ARG A 15 13.21 2.16 -12.96
C ARG A 15 14.21 2.25 -11.81
N LEU A 16 14.67 1.10 -11.34
CA LEU A 16 15.70 0.98 -10.31
C LEU A 16 17.10 0.80 -10.94
N SER A 17 17.16 0.71 -12.28
CA SER A 17 18.41 0.54 -13.02
C SER A 17 18.88 1.86 -13.61
N ASN A 18 20.20 2.05 -13.63
CA ASN A 18 20.85 3.14 -14.36
C ASN A 18 21.31 2.70 -15.76
N ASP A 19 20.96 1.49 -16.20
CA ASP A 19 21.36 0.95 -17.51
C ASP A 19 20.56 1.63 -18.64
N PRO A 20 21.22 2.36 -19.57
CA PRO A 20 20.55 3.05 -20.67
C PRO A 20 19.73 2.14 -21.59
N ARG A 21 20.03 0.83 -21.65
CA ARG A 21 19.30 -0.14 -22.49
C ARG A 21 17.85 -0.36 -22.03
N THR A 22 17.54 0.06 -20.81
CA THR A 22 16.20 -0.03 -20.21
C THR A 22 15.29 1.15 -20.55
N LEU A 23 15.84 2.19 -21.20
CA LEU A 23 15.13 3.37 -21.65
C LEU A 23 14.31 3.08 -22.92
N TYR A 24 13.27 3.89 -23.15
CA TYR A 24 12.37 3.72 -24.28
C TYR A 24 12.93 4.38 -25.55
N GLN A 25 12.96 3.67 -26.68
CA GLN A 25 13.30 4.20 -28.02
C GLN A 25 14.54 5.12 -28.03
N GLU A 26 15.67 4.68 -27.45
CA GLU A 26 16.93 5.45 -27.39
C GLU A 26 16.84 6.81 -26.67
N SER A 27 15.78 7.04 -25.90
CA SER A 27 15.64 8.22 -25.05
C SER A 27 16.79 8.31 -24.05
N GLN A 28 17.23 9.54 -23.77
CA GLN A 28 18.17 9.86 -22.69
C GLN A 28 17.46 10.21 -21.37
N ASP A 29 16.11 10.27 -21.37
CA ASP A 29 15.33 10.60 -20.19
C ASP A 29 15.16 9.36 -19.32
N LEU A 30 15.72 9.38 -18.11
CA LEU A 30 15.58 8.32 -17.11
C LEU A 30 14.11 8.02 -16.75
N ARG A 31 13.19 8.99 -16.90
CA ARG A 31 11.75 8.80 -16.69
C ARG A 31 11.11 7.87 -17.72
N SER A 32 11.78 7.63 -18.85
CA SER A 32 11.37 6.68 -19.87
C SER A 32 11.66 5.22 -19.48
N GLY A 33 12.43 4.99 -18.42
CA GLY A 33 12.80 3.67 -17.92
C GLY A 33 11.60 2.75 -17.71
N GLY A 34 11.65 1.57 -18.34
CA GLY A 34 10.63 0.53 -18.22
C GLY A 34 9.48 0.61 -19.21
N TRP A 35 9.26 1.75 -19.89
CA TRP A 35 8.20 1.88 -20.89
C TRP A 35 8.37 0.94 -22.09
N LYS A 36 9.61 0.57 -22.42
CA LYS A 36 9.94 -0.45 -23.43
C LYS A 36 9.27 -1.79 -23.17
N TYR A 37 9.14 -2.17 -21.90
CA TYR A 37 8.49 -3.41 -21.51
C TYR A 37 6.99 -3.17 -21.27
N PHE A 38 6.64 -2.06 -20.61
CA PHE A 38 5.26 -1.79 -20.21
C PHE A 38 4.30 -1.55 -21.38
N SER A 39 4.77 -0.91 -22.46
CA SER A 39 3.93 -0.60 -23.64
C SER A 39 3.38 -1.84 -24.35
N GLN A 40 3.97 -3.01 -24.09
CA GLN A 40 3.55 -4.30 -24.65
C GLN A 40 2.46 -4.97 -23.80
N ILE A 41 2.14 -4.41 -22.62
CA ILE A 41 1.20 -5.00 -21.66
C ILE A 41 -0.20 -4.41 -21.89
N ARG A 42 -1.16 -5.31 -22.13
CA ARG A 42 -2.58 -4.96 -22.13
C ARG A 42 -3.21 -5.29 -20.77
N LEU A 43 -3.41 -4.26 -19.94
CA LEU A 43 -4.06 -4.36 -18.62
C LEU A 43 -5.59 -4.45 -18.70
N VAL A 44 -6.18 -3.87 -19.75
CA VAL A 44 -7.64 -3.90 -19.94
C VAL A 44 -7.98 -4.88 -21.05
N GLY A 45 -8.55 -6.02 -20.68
CA GLY A 45 -9.05 -7.02 -21.61
C GLY A 45 -9.89 -8.05 -20.87
N MET A 46 -11.10 -8.31 -21.36
CA MET A 46 -11.98 -9.31 -20.78
C MET A 46 -11.85 -10.62 -21.55
N SER A 47 -11.74 -11.73 -20.83
CA SER A 47 -11.96 -13.06 -21.40
C SER A 47 -13.21 -13.63 -20.74
N PHE A 48 -14.27 -13.87 -21.52
CA PHE A 48 -15.50 -14.47 -21.00
C PHE A 48 -15.42 -15.99 -20.85
N LEU A 49 -14.41 -16.61 -21.47
CA LEU A 49 -14.29 -18.06 -21.58
C LEU A 49 -13.25 -18.65 -20.63
N LYS A 50 -12.38 -17.82 -20.06
CA LYS A 50 -11.28 -18.28 -19.20
C LYS A 50 -11.44 -17.65 -17.82
N PRO A 51 -11.44 -18.47 -16.74
CA PRO A 51 -11.42 -17.96 -15.38
C PRO A 51 -10.21 -17.06 -15.15
N SER A 52 -10.37 -16.07 -14.28
CA SER A 52 -9.27 -15.22 -13.85
C SER A 52 -8.21 -16.02 -13.08
N THR A 53 -6.93 -15.74 -13.34
CA THR A 53 -5.79 -16.41 -12.71
C THR A 53 -5.07 -15.49 -11.72
N ILE A 54 -4.23 -16.06 -10.85
CA ILE A 54 -3.41 -15.27 -9.92
C ILE A 54 -2.50 -14.30 -10.68
N TYR A 55 -2.00 -14.73 -11.85
CA TYR A 55 -1.15 -13.91 -12.70
C TYR A 55 -1.88 -12.67 -13.22
N ASP A 56 -3.19 -12.74 -13.44
CA ASP A 56 -3.98 -11.58 -13.84
C ASP A 56 -4.05 -10.57 -12.70
N LEU A 57 -4.30 -11.01 -11.47
CA LEU A 57 -4.31 -10.14 -10.29
C LEU A 57 -2.94 -9.49 -10.04
N GLN A 58 -1.87 -10.28 -10.08
CA GLN A 58 -0.50 -9.80 -9.93
C GLN A 58 -0.14 -8.78 -11.02
N LEU A 59 -0.57 -9.02 -12.27
CA LEU A 59 -0.35 -8.10 -13.38
C LEU A 59 -1.02 -6.74 -13.13
N HIS A 60 -2.23 -6.72 -12.58
CA HIS A 60 -2.92 -5.46 -12.24
C HIS A 60 -2.19 -4.71 -11.13
N ALA A 61 -1.73 -5.42 -10.09
CA ALA A 61 -0.98 -4.81 -9.00
C ALA A 61 0.37 -4.22 -9.48
N LEU A 62 1.14 -4.96 -10.28
CA LEU A 62 2.35 -4.46 -10.93
C LEU A 62 2.06 -3.32 -11.92
N GLY A 63 0.92 -3.39 -12.60
CA GLY A 63 0.41 -2.35 -13.48
C GLY A 63 0.20 -1.02 -12.78
N VAL A 64 -0.53 -1.05 -11.66
CA VAL A 64 -0.76 0.13 -10.79
C VAL A 64 0.57 0.65 -10.26
N ALA A 65 1.41 -0.24 -9.74
CA ALA A 65 2.74 0.11 -9.25
C ALA A 65 3.61 0.85 -10.28
N PHE A 66 3.57 0.41 -11.54
CA PHE A 66 4.28 1.09 -12.61
C PHE A 66 3.60 2.43 -12.98
N LEU A 67 2.29 2.47 -13.13
CA LEU A 67 1.61 3.68 -13.63
C LEU A 67 1.50 4.80 -12.58
N PHE A 68 1.45 4.46 -11.29
CA PHE A 68 1.16 5.41 -10.21
C PHE A 68 2.10 6.63 -10.15
N PRO A 69 3.43 6.50 -10.23
CA PRO A 69 4.33 7.67 -10.23
C PRO A 69 4.46 8.37 -11.60
N THR A 70 3.68 7.98 -12.61
CA THR A 70 3.73 8.59 -13.95
C THR A 70 2.62 9.61 -14.14
N GLN A 71 2.63 10.30 -15.28
CA GLN A 71 1.52 11.17 -15.70
C GLN A 71 0.19 10.42 -15.91
N LEU A 72 0.23 9.08 -15.99
CA LEU A 72 -0.95 8.22 -16.13
C LEU A 72 -1.49 7.71 -14.79
N SER A 73 -1.09 8.32 -13.66
CA SER A 73 -1.57 7.95 -12.32
C SER A 73 -3.10 7.92 -12.19
N HIS A 74 -3.79 8.80 -12.92
CA HIS A 74 -5.26 8.88 -12.93
C HIS A 74 -5.94 7.58 -13.40
N VAL A 75 -5.27 6.76 -14.22
CA VAL A 75 -5.78 5.47 -14.73
C VAL A 75 -5.71 4.38 -13.65
N CYS A 76 -4.81 4.50 -12.68
CA CYS A 76 -4.56 3.48 -11.66
C CYS A 76 -5.82 3.12 -10.86
N TRP A 77 -6.72 4.07 -10.65
CA TRP A 77 -8.01 3.83 -9.98
C TRP A 77 -8.86 2.78 -10.70
N TYR A 78 -8.92 2.83 -12.04
CA TYR A 78 -9.66 1.83 -12.83
C TYR A 78 -8.96 0.47 -12.82
N ILE A 79 -7.64 0.45 -12.92
CA ILE A 79 -6.85 -0.79 -12.93
C ILE A 79 -6.92 -1.50 -11.58
N ALA A 80 -6.87 -0.75 -10.48
CA ALA A 80 -7.05 -1.30 -9.13
C ALA A 80 -8.45 -1.89 -8.96
N ALA A 81 -9.49 -1.20 -9.43
CA ALA A 81 -10.86 -1.72 -9.41
C ALA A 81 -11.00 -3.04 -10.18
N LEU A 82 -10.40 -3.16 -11.36
CA LEU A 82 -10.37 -4.41 -12.12
C LEU A 82 -9.66 -5.55 -11.36
N GLY A 83 -8.50 -5.27 -10.77
CA GLY A 83 -7.80 -6.23 -9.92
C GLY A 83 -8.64 -6.70 -8.72
N ILE A 84 -9.35 -5.79 -8.06
CA ILE A 84 -10.25 -6.13 -6.95
C ILE A 84 -11.40 -7.03 -7.45
N ARG A 85 -11.97 -6.77 -8.62
CA ARG A 85 -13.01 -7.63 -9.21
C ARG A 85 -12.50 -9.03 -9.54
N ILE A 86 -11.27 -9.14 -10.05
CA ILE A 86 -10.59 -10.44 -10.24
C ILE A 86 -10.46 -11.20 -8.91
N ALA A 87 -9.97 -10.53 -7.87
CA ALA A 87 -9.85 -11.14 -6.54
C ALA A 87 -11.21 -11.56 -5.95
N GLN A 88 -12.27 -10.80 -6.26
CA GLN A 88 -13.63 -11.12 -5.84
C GLN A 88 -14.22 -12.31 -6.59
N GLU A 89 -14.02 -12.38 -7.91
CA GLU A 89 -14.48 -13.48 -8.78
C GLU A 89 -13.99 -14.85 -8.27
N VAL A 90 -12.72 -14.94 -7.88
CA VAL A 90 -12.13 -16.19 -7.37
C VAL A 90 -12.34 -16.41 -5.87
N GLY A 91 -12.95 -15.44 -5.16
CA GLY A 91 -13.20 -15.53 -3.73
C GLY A 91 -12.00 -15.25 -2.82
N ALA A 92 -10.92 -14.64 -3.31
CA ALA A 92 -9.71 -14.33 -2.50
C ALA A 92 -9.97 -13.32 -1.37
N HIS A 93 -11.05 -12.54 -1.48
CA HIS A 93 -11.56 -11.64 -0.43
C HIS A 93 -12.22 -12.38 0.74
N ARG A 94 -12.46 -13.70 0.62
CA ARG A 94 -13.18 -14.48 1.63
C ARG A 94 -12.28 -15.43 2.41
N LYS A 95 -12.41 -15.45 3.74
CA LYS A 95 -11.74 -16.42 4.62
C LYS A 95 -12.13 -17.87 4.31
N ARG A 96 -13.43 -18.12 4.12
CA ARG A 96 -13.98 -19.48 3.95
C ARG A 96 -13.64 -20.12 2.60
N ASN A 97 -13.46 -19.33 1.53
CA ASN A 97 -13.27 -19.88 0.19
C ASN A 97 -11.86 -20.42 -0.04
N LEU A 98 -10.83 -19.86 0.62
CA LEU A 98 -9.47 -20.42 0.55
C LEU A 98 -9.41 -21.84 1.12
N MET A 99 -10.24 -22.17 2.11
CA MET A 99 -10.34 -23.50 2.71
C MET A 99 -11.12 -24.52 1.85
N THR A 100 -11.88 -24.06 0.84
CA THR A 100 -12.69 -24.92 -0.06
C THR A 100 -12.07 -25.10 -1.43
N LEU A 101 -10.93 -24.46 -1.70
CA LEU A 101 -10.15 -24.74 -2.90
C LEU A 101 -9.76 -26.24 -2.87
N PRO A 102 -9.77 -26.93 -4.03
CA PRO A 102 -9.46 -28.35 -4.08
C PRO A 102 -8.10 -28.59 -3.40
N ALA A 103 -7.96 -29.72 -2.69
CA ALA A 103 -6.72 -30.07 -1.97
C ALA A 103 -5.46 -30.08 -2.87
N SER A 104 -5.64 -30.00 -4.19
CA SER A 104 -4.59 -29.80 -5.19
C SER A 104 -3.98 -28.40 -5.24
N GLN A 105 -4.60 -27.38 -4.62
CA GLN A 105 -4.05 -26.02 -4.56
C GLN A 105 -3.19 -25.88 -3.31
N SER A 106 -1.89 -25.68 -3.48
CA SER A 106 -0.94 -25.61 -2.36
C SER A 106 -1.29 -24.43 -1.44
N ARG A 107 -1.03 -24.57 -0.13
CA ARG A 107 -1.20 -23.48 0.85
C ARG A 107 -0.45 -22.21 0.43
N MET A 108 0.68 -22.41 -0.22
CA MET A 108 1.47 -21.40 -0.90
C MET A 108 0.65 -20.57 -1.90
N GLU A 109 -0.13 -21.19 -2.79
CA GLU A 109 -0.95 -20.47 -3.76
C GLU A 109 -2.09 -19.70 -3.08
N GLN A 110 -2.68 -20.24 -2.01
CA GLN A 110 -3.70 -19.54 -1.21
C GLN A 110 -3.14 -18.26 -0.58
N GLU A 111 -1.94 -18.34 -0.02
CA GLU A 111 -1.26 -17.17 0.52
C GLU A 111 -0.87 -16.16 -0.56
N THR A 112 -0.52 -16.61 -1.75
CA THR A 112 -0.25 -15.71 -2.89
C THR A 112 -1.51 -14.92 -3.28
N TRP A 113 -2.67 -15.58 -3.34
CA TRP A 113 -3.96 -14.89 -3.58
C TRP A 113 -4.27 -13.87 -2.48
N LYS A 114 -4.10 -14.26 -1.21
CA LYS A 114 -4.33 -13.39 -0.05
C LYS A 114 -3.41 -12.16 -0.09
N ARG A 115 -2.11 -12.34 -0.34
CA ARG A 115 -1.14 -11.25 -0.47
C ARG A 115 -1.48 -10.32 -1.63
N ALA A 116 -1.82 -10.87 -2.79
CA ALA A 116 -2.20 -10.08 -3.96
C ALA A 116 -3.50 -9.29 -3.74
N PHE A 117 -4.49 -9.88 -3.05
CA PHE A 117 -5.72 -9.19 -2.66
C PHE A 117 -5.43 -8.02 -1.71
N TRP A 118 -4.70 -8.25 -0.61
CA TRP A 118 -4.36 -7.20 0.34
C TRP A 118 -3.55 -6.08 -0.30
N ASN A 119 -2.66 -6.42 -1.23
CA ASN A 119 -1.89 -5.45 -1.98
C ASN A 119 -2.77 -4.49 -2.78
N ILE A 120 -3.63 -5.03 -3.66
CA ILE A 120 -4.43 -4.20 -4.56
C ILE A 120 -5.48 -3.41 -3.78
N THR A 121 -6.08 -3.99 -2.74
CA THR A 121 -7.10 -3.34 -1.90
C THR A 121 -6.49 -2.21 -1.06
N SER A 122 -5.29 -2.41 -0.51
CA SER A 122 -4.58 -1.35 0.21
C SER A 122 -4.17 -0.22 -0.74
N THR A 123 -3.74 -0.56 -1.95
CA THR A 123 -3.37 0.45 -2.96
C THR A 123 -4.58 1.28 -3.39
N ASP A 124 -5.74 0.64 -3.62
CA ASP A 124 -7.01 1.32 -3.92
C ASP A 124 -7.40 2.27 -2.78
N LEU A 125 -7.37 1.82 -1.53
CA LEU A 125 -7.66 2.66 -0.36
C LEU A 125 -6.73 3.88 -0.27
N TYR A 126 -5.42 3.66 -0.41
CA TYR A 126 -4.43 4.74 -0.39
C TYR A 126 -4.71 5.80 -1.46
N MET A 127 -4.94 5.37 -2.70
CA MET A 127 -5.27 6.27 -3.81
C MET A 127 -6.59 6.99 -3.60
N SER A 128 -7.61 6.30 -3.08
CA SER A 128 -8.93 6.88 -2.77
C SER A 128 -8.84 7.95 -1.69
N ILE A 129 -8.00 7.79 -0.67
CA ILE A 129 -7.76 8.83 0.34
C ILE A 129 -7.03 10.02 -0.29
N ALA A 130 -5.94 9.77 -1.01
CA ALA A 130 -5.12 10.81 -1.62
C ALA A 130 -5.88 11.67 -2.65
N THR A 131 -6.78 11.06 -3.42
CA THR A 131 -7.51 11.73 -4.52
C THR A 131 -8.94 12.11 -4.17
N GLY A 132 -9.46 11.69 -3.01
CA GLY A 132 -10.85 11.87 -2.63
C GLY A 132 -11.85 10.93 -3.33
N ARG A 133 -11.42 10.11 -4.30
CA ARG A 133 -12.30 9.19 -5.05
C ARG A 133 -12.91 8.09 -4.16
N PRO A 134 -14.06 7.51 -4.56
CA PRO A 134 -14.59 6.29 -3.93
C PRO A 134 -13.62 5.12 -4.09
N ARG A 135 -13.60 4.21 -3.11
CA ARG A 135 -12.88 2.94 -3.17
C ARG A 135 -13.77 1.83 -3.76
N SER A 136 -13.17 0.77 -4.28
CA SER A 136 -13.84 -0.33 -4.99
C SER A 136 -14.44 -1.39 -4.05
N THR A 137 -13.95 -1.46 -2.82
CA THR A 137 -14.37 -2.38 -1.76
C THR A 137 -14.16 -1.74 -0.39
N ARG A 138 -15.05 -1.97 0.57
CA ARG A 138 -15.00 -1.49 1.97
C ARG A 138 -14.63 -2.64 2.92
N GLU A 139 -14.32 -2.31 4.17
CA GLU A 139 -13.99 -3.31 5.20
C GLU A 139 -15.10 -4.34 5.42
N ASP A 140 -16.37 -3.97 5.22
CA ASP A 140 -17.52 -4.88 5.38
C ASP A 140 -17.70 -5.86 4.20
N ASP A 141 -17.00 -5.63 3.09
CA ASP A 141 -17.15 -6.43 1.86
C ASP A 141 -16.22 -7.66 1.84
N PHE A 142 -15.31 -7.81 2.80
CA PHE A 142 -14.33 -8.89 2.84
C PHE A 142 -14.00 -9.33 4.27
N ASP A 143 -13.68 -10.62 4.44
CA ASP A 143 -13.26 -11.21 5.73
C ASP A 143 -11.90 -11.93 5.63
N ALA A 144 -11.16 -11.69 4.54
CA ALA A 144 -9.80 -12.20 4.37
C ALA A 144 -8.89 -11.76 5.53
N GLU A 145 -8.14 -12.70 6.10
CA GLU A 145 -7.16 -12.42 7.15
C GLU A 145 -5.90 -11.78 6.57
N LEU A 146 -5.15 -11.02 7.38
CA LEU A 146 -3.83 -10.54 6.97
C LEU A 146 -2.89 -11.73 6.70
N PRO A 147 -1.95 -11.62 5.74
CA PRO A 147 -0.93 -12.65 5.51
C PRO A 147 -0.10 -12.89 6.77
N PRO A 148 0.49 -14.08 6.99
CA PRO A 148 1.33 -14.31 8.16
C PRO A 148 2.56 -13.37 8.17
N ILE A 149 3.00 -13.00 9.39
CA ILE A 149 4.26 -12.26 9.61
C ILE A 149 5.42 -13.26 9.47
N CYS A 150 5.65 -13.70 8.24
CA CYS A 150 6.68 -14.68 7.91
C CYS A 150 7.28 -14.37 6.53
N ASP A 151 8.62 -14.39 6.47
CA ASP A 151 9.35 -14.17 5.23
C ASP A 151 9.26 -15.41 4.32
N ASP A 152 9.32 -15.18 3.01
CA ASP A 152 9.08 -16.19 1.98
C ASP A 152 10.03 -17.40 2.06
N GLU A 153 11.25 -17.15 2.51
CA GLU A 153 12.28 -18.17 2.78
C GLU A 153 11.93 -19.14 3.94
N TYR A 154 10.86 -18.87 4.69
CA TYR A 154 10.41 -19.65 5.86
C TYR A 154 8.98 -20.17 5.74
N TRP A 155 8.41 -20.18 4.53
CA TRP A 155 7.07 -20.74 4.32
C TRP A 155 7.08 -22.26 4.42
N GLU A 156 8.11 -22.88 3.86
CA GLU A 156 8.31 -24.33 3.90
C GLU A 156 9.42 -24.67 4.89
N ILE A 157 9.18 -25.72 5.69
CA ILE A 157 10.17 -26.25 6.63
C ILE A 157 10.45 -27.69 6.23
N PRO A 158 11.47 -27.95 5.39
CA PRO A 158 11.73 -29.29 4.85
C PRO A 158 11.90 -30.35 5.95
N SER A 159 12.44 -29.95 7.10
CA SER A 159 12.64 -30.81 8.27
C SER A 159 11.36 -31.11 9.06
N ASN A 160 10.29 -30.33 8.89
CA ASN A 160 9.00 -30.56 9.53
C ASN A 160 7.84 -30.06 8.65
N PRO A 161 7.36 -30.87 7.69
CA PRO A 161 6.31 -30.48 6.75
C PRO A 161 4.94 -30.17 7.38
N GLN A 162 4.77 -30.39 8.69
CA GLN A 162 3.54 -30.01 9.41
C GLN A 162 3.59 -28.57 9.94
N LEU A 163 4.78 -27.96 10.00
CA LEU A 163 4.97 -26.56 10.36
C LEU A 163 5.20 -25.75 9.09
N GLU A 164 4.38 -24.72 8.90
CA GLU A 164 4.47 -23.79 7.77
C GLU A 164 4.36 -22.35 8.29
N PHE A 165 4.95 -21.41 7.55
CA PHE A 165 4.91 -19.98 7.86
C PHE A 165 5.46 -19.63 9.25
N VAL A 166 6.54 -20.28 9.68
CA VAL A 166 7.16 -20.02 10.98
C VAL A 166 8.42 -19.18 10.82
N GLN A 167 8.33 -17.91 11.23
CA GLN A 167 9.51 -17.05 11.31
C GLN A 167 10.45 -17.54 12.43
N PRO A 168 11.77 -17.66 12.18
CA PRO A 168 12.72 -18.05 13.21
C PRO A 168 12.74 -17.08 14.41
N THR A 169 12.84 -17.63 15.62
CA THR A 169 12.95 -16.82 16.85
C THR A 169 14.15 -15.88 16.79
N GLY A 170 13.94 -14.61 17.14
CA GLY A 170 14.97 -13.58 17.10
C GLY A 170 15.24 -12.99 15.71
N LYS A 171 14.60 -13.50 14.65
CA LYS A 171 14.68 -12.92 13.30
C LYS A 171 13.45 -12.07 12.99
N PHE A 172 13.67 -10.77 12.83
CA PHE A 172 12.62 -9.85 12.39
C PHE A 172 12.09 -10.22 11.00
N SER A 173 10.77 -10.27 10.83
CA SER A 173 10.15 -10.50 9.52
C SER A 173 9.93 -9.20 8.76
N LYS A 174 10.36 -9.17 7.51
CA LYS A 174 10.09 -8.07 6.57
C LYS A 174 8.58 -7.87 6.36
N MET A 175 7.76 -8.91 6.56
CA MET A 175 6.30 -8.80 6.51
C MET A 175 5.68 -8.09 7.72
N ALA A 176 6.41 -7.90 8.83
CA ALA A 176 5.86 -7.17 9.99
C ALA A 176 5.50 -5.72 9.61
N TYR A 177 6.37 -5.05 8.85
CA TYR A 177 6.10 -3.73 8.26
C TYR A 177 4.72 -3.67 7.58
N TRP A 178 4.38 -4.70 6.81
CA TRP A 178 3.15 -4.75 6.05
C TRP A 178 1.91 -4.66 6.93
N HIS A 179 1.91 -5.36 8.06
CA HIS A 179 0.80 -5.35 9.02
C HIS A 179 0.59 -3.96 9.60
N TYR A 180 1.67 -3.32 10.05
CA TYR A 180 1.59 -1.97 10.60
C TYR A 180 1.16 -0.95 9.55
N PHE A 181 1.64 -1.08 8.31
CA PHE A 181 1.22 -0.22 7.22
C PHE A 181 -0.27 -0.36 6.90
N VAL A 182 -0.79 -1.59 6.77
CA VAL A 182 -2.22 -1.82 6.50
C VAL A 182 -3.08 -1.30 7.64
N ASN A 183 -2.70 -1.55 8.90
CA ASN A 183 -3.44 -1.05 10.05
C ASN A 183 -3.47 0.49 10.11
N LEU A 184 -2.35 1.16 9.81
CA LEU A 184 -2.30 2.61 9.69
C LEU A 184 -3.22 3.11 8.58
N LEU A 185 -3.21 2.43 7.43
CA LEU A 185 -4.06 2.79 6.30
C LEU A 185 -5.55 2.61 6.61
N ARG A 186 -5.92 1.61 7.43
CA ARG A 186 -7.30 1.45 7.93
C ARG A 186 -7.72 2.63 8.80
N ILE A 187 -6.83 3.16 9.66
CA ILE A 187 -7.09 4.40 10.43
C ILE A 187 -7.33 5.58 9.47
N ALA A 188 -6.47 5.75 8.46
CA ALA A 188 -6.66 6.78 7.44
C ALA A 188 -7.97 6.60 6.64
N GLY A 189 -8.38 5.36 6.40
CA GLY A 189 -9.65 5.00 5.77
C GLY A 189 -10.86 5.40 6.61
N LEU A 190 -10.82 5.19 7.93
CA LEU A 190 -11.86 5.65 8.87
C LEU A 190 -11.95 7.18 8.85
N ALA A 191 -10.82 7.88 8.84
CA ALA A 191 -10.81 9.33 8.69
C ALA A 191 -11.51 9.78 7.40
N LYS A 192 -11.19 9.15 6.26
CA LYS A 192 -11.88 9.41 4.97
C LYS A 192 -13.38 9.19 5.07
N ASP A 193 -13.82 8.06 5.60
CA ASP A 193 -15.22 7.67 5.60
C ASP A 193 -16.05 8.52 6.56
N HIS A 194 -15.51 8.87 7.73
CA HIS A 194 -16.25 9.59 8.76
C HIS A 194 -16.12 11.11 8.68
N LEU A 195 -14.98 11.65 8.26
CA LEU A 195 -14.77 13.09 8.14
C LEU A 195 -15.08 13.62 6.74
N PHE A 196 -14.89 12.82 5.69
CA PHE A 196 -14.91 13.28 4.29
C PHE A 196 -15.94 12.59 3.38
N SER A 197 -16.94 11.89 3.94
CA SER A 197 -18.01 11.34 3.10
C SER A 197 -18.76 12.45 2.36
N THR A 198 -19.12 12.24 1.09
CA THR A 198 -19.78 13.25 0.24
C THR A 198 -21.03 13.85 0.86
N ARG A 199 -21.82 13.04 1.59
CA ARG A 199 -23.01 13.51 2.31
C ARG A 199 -22.65 14.36 3.53
N ARG A 200 -21.59 14.02 4.27
CA ARG A 200 -21.13 14.84 5.41
C ARG A 200 -20.42 16.10 4.95
N ALA A 201 -19.66 16.08 3.85
CA ALA A 201 -19.05 17.26 3.22
C ALA A 201 -20.05 18.41 2.99
N ALA A 202 -21.30 18.08 2.63
CA ALA A 202 -22.38 19.06 2.53
C ALA A 202 -22.88 19.58 3.90
N SER A 203 -22.80 18.76 4.96
CA SER A 203 -23.12 19.11 6.34
C SER A 203 -22.00 19.92 7.04
N TRP A 204 -20.74 19.85 6.59
CA TRP A 204 -19.66 20.76 7.04
C TRP A 204 -19.97 22.25 6.77
N LEU A 205 -20.82 22.53 5.77
CA LEU A 205 -21.30 23.87 5.45
C LEU A 205 -22.50 24.30 6.33
N SER A 206 -23.13 23.39 7.10
CA SER A 206 -24.42 23.62 7.75
C SER A 206 -24.61 23.08 9.18
N SER A 207 -23.66 22.36 9.79
CA SER A 207 -23.86 21.65 11.08
C SER A 207 -22.78 21.90 12.13
N SER A 208 -23.16 21.74 13.41
CA SER A 208 -22.41 22.06 14.64
C SER A 208 -21.11 21.26 14.84
N VAL A 209 -20.17 21.89 15.53
CA VAL A 209 -18.76 21.52 15.72
C VAL A 209 -18.58 20.22 16.55
N ASP A 210 -19.51 19.90 17.45
CA ASP A 210 -19.30 18.90 18.52
C ASP A 210 -19.18 17.43 18.06
N GLY A 211 -19.85 17.05 16.97
CA GLY A 211 -19.87 15.66 16.50
C GLY A 211 -18.57 15.20 15.83
N ASN A 212 -17.85 16.13 15.22
CA ASN A 212 -16.58 15.86 14.54
C ASN A 212 -15.41 15.81 15.52
N ASP A 213 -15.46 16.61 16.59
CA ASP A 213 -14.41 16.64 17.62
C ASP A 213 -14.22 15.26 18.27
N LYS A 214 -15.32 14.54 18.56
CA LYS A 214 -15.25 13.18 19.09
C LYS A 214 -14.57 12.20 18.13
N ILE A 215 -14.87 12.29 16.84
CA ILE A 215 -14.28 11.41 15.81
C ILE A 215 -12.78 11.68 15.68
N VAL A 216 -12.36 12.95 15.69
CA VAL A 216 -10.94 13.33 15.66
C VAL A 216 -10.21 12.79 16.88
N LEU A 217 -10.76 12.97 18.09
CA LEU A 217 -10.17 12.46 19.33
C LEU A 217 -9.97 10.93 19.29
N GLU A 218 -10.96 10.20 18.77
CA GLU A 218 -10.88 8.75 18.63
C GLU A 218 -9.80 8.33 17.63
N LEU A 219 -9.73 9.00 16.46
CA LEU A 219 -8.70 8.75 15.44
C LEU A 219 -7.29 9.07 15.96
N ASP A 220 -7.11 10.15 16.72
CA ASP A 220 -5.84 10.51 17.36
C ASP A 220 -5.43 9.45 18.39
N SER A 221 -6.38 8.97 19.20
CA SER A 221 -6.14 7.86 20.14
C SER A 221 -5.70 6.58 19.44
N MET A 222 -6.32 6.26 18.29
CA MET A 222 -5.92 5.11 17.47
C MET A 222 -4.51 5.30 16.89
N LEU A 223 -4.18 6.49 16.39
CA LEU A 223 -2.84 6.80 15.88
C LEU A 223 -1.75 6.69 16.97
N ASN A 224 -2.02 7.17 18.18
CA ASN A 224 -1.08 7.05 19.29
C ASN A 224 -0.89 5.58 19.69
N SER A 225 -1.99 4.84 19.82
CA SER A 225 -1.94 3.40 20.13
C SER A 225 -1.16 2.62 19.07
N TRP A 226 -1.31 2.99 17.78
CA TRP A 226 -0.54 2.42 16.69
C TRP A 226 0.96 2.72 16.80
N MET A 227 1.33 3.97 17.15
CA MET A 227 2.73 4.38 17.33
C MET A 227 3.38 3.64 18.51
N ASP A 228 2.66 3.50 19.63
CA ASP A 228 3.14 2.81 20.82
C ASP A 228 3.38 1.32 20.57
N ALA A 229 2.54 0.70 19.73
CA ALA A 229 2.62 -0.71 19.36
C ALA A 229 3.71 -1.05 18.33
N LEU A 230 4.41 -0.06 17.76
CA LEU A 230 5.49 -0.32 16.81
C LEU A 230 6.69 -0.99 17.50
N PRO A 231 7.24 -2.07 16.93
CA PRO A 231 8.46 -2.68 17.44
C PRO A 231 9.65 -1.76 17.20
N ASP A 232 10.67 -1.88 18.04
CA ASP A 232 11.88 -1.05 17.95
C ASP A 232 12.55 -1.15 16.58
N ASP A 233 12.45 -2.29 15.90
CA ASP A 233 12.96 -2.51 14.54
C ASP A 233 12.29 -1.64 13.46
N LEU A 234 11.08 -1.14 13.72
CA LEU A 234 10.30 -0.32 12.77
C LEU A 234 10.19 1.14 13.18
N ARG A 235 10.62 1.48 14.40
CA ARG A 235 10.67 2.88 14.86
C ARG A 235 11.70 3.67 14.05
N TRP A 236 11.38 4.95 13.83
CA TRP A 236 12.25 5.88 13.13
C TRP A 236 13.60 5.99 13.81
N ASP A 237 14.65 5.61 13.09
CA ASP A 237 16.03 5.80 13.48
C ASP A 237 16.84 6.23 12.22
N PRO A 238 17.32 7.48 12.16
CA PRO A 238 18.08 7.97 11.01
C PRO A 238 19.42 7.24 10.81
N HIS A 239 19.95 6.59 11.85
CA HIS A 239 21.25 5.88 11.81
C HIS A 239 21.09 4.37 11.64
N ARG A 240 19.87 3.88 11.40
CA ARG A 240 19.59 2.45 11.30
C ARG A 240 20.47 1.81 10.22
N PRO A 241 21.32 0.82 10.54
CA PRO A 241 22.31 0.29 9.60
C PRO A 241 21.67 -0.59 8.51
N ASN A 242 20.59 -1.31 8.84
CA ASN A 242 19.89 -2.15 7.87
C ASN A 242 19.02 -1.29 6.93
N ASP A 243 19.37 -1.22 5.65
CA ASP A 243 18.68 -0.41 4.65
C ASP A 243 17.21 -0.80 4.45
N THR A 244 16.87 -2.10 4.56
CA THR A 244 15.48 -2.57 4.42
C THR A 244 14.63 -2.07 5.57
N LEU A 245 15.09 -2.26 6.82
CA LEU A 245 14.38 -1.77 8.00
C LEU A 245 14.34 -0.24 8.04
N PHE A 246 15.42 0.43 7.61
CA PHE A 246 15.45 1.89 7.47
C PHE A 246 14.34 2.36 6.52
N SER A 247 14.28 1.79 5.33
CA SER A 247 13.22 2.03 4.35
C SER A 247 11.81 1.77 4.88
N GLN A 248 11.62 0.68 5.60
CA GLN A 248 10.33 0.36 6.21
C GLN A 248 9.94 1.40 7.26
N SER A 249 10.87 1.82 8.11
CA SER A 249 10.62 2.87 9.11
C SER A 249 10.29 4.22 8.45
N VAL A 250 11.01 4.61 7.38
CA VAL A 250 10.71 5.81 6.58
C VAL A 250 9.28 5.76 6.06
N MET A 251 8.88 4.63 5.49
CA MET A 251 7.54 4.44 4.94
C MET A 251 6.45 4.52 6.01
N LEU A 252 6.63 3.87 7.16
CA LEU A 252 5.63 3.91 8.25
C LEU A 252 5.48 5.32 8.83
N HIS A 253 6.60 5.98 9.15
CA HIS A 253 6.54 7.29 9.79
C HIS A 253 6.09 8.41 8.84
N THR A 254 6.48 8.37 7.56
CA THR A 254 5.93 9.32 6.57
C THR A 254 4.42 9.12 6.38
N ASN A 255 3.93 7.88 6.34
CA ASN A 255 2.49 7.62 6.26
C ASN A 255 1.75 7.96 7.56
N TYR A 256 2.42 7.88 8.72
CA TYR A 256 1.84 8.29 9.99
C TYR A 256 1.55 9.80 9.98
N TYR A 257 2.57 10.61 9.66
CA TYR A 257 2.41 12.05 9.56
C TYR A 257 1.46 12.47 8.43
N TRP A 258 1.45 11.73 7.32
CA TRP A 258 0.45 11.93 6.26
C TRP A 258 -0.97 11.67 6.76
N THR A 259 -1.20 10.58 7.50
CA THR A 259 -2.51 10.25 8.11
C THR A 259 -2.94 11.32 9.10
N GLN A 260 -2.03 11.79 9.96
CA GLN A 260 -2.26 12.89 10.89
C GLN A 260 -2.69 14.18 10.15
N ILE A 261 -2.03 14.52 9.04
CA ILE A 261 -2.44 15.64 8.19
C ILE A 261 -3.84 15.39 7.59
N GLN A 262 -4.14 14.16 7.12
CA GLN A 262 -5.47 13.86 6.58
C GLN A 262 -6.59 14.06 7.61
N ILE A 263 -6.35 13.71 8.88
CA ILE A 263 -7.33 13.88 9.97
C ILE A 263 -7.56 15.37 10.26
N HIS A 264 -6.49 16.17 10.37
CA HIS A 264 -6.59 17.54 10.87
C HIS A 264 -6.77 18.62 9.79
N LYS A 265 -6.47 18.34 8.51
CA LYS A 265 -6.44 19.37 7.44
C LYS A 265 -7.77 20.11 7.24
N SER A 266 -8.92 19.46 7.43
CA SER A 266 -10.25 20.09 7.29
C SER A 266 -10.57 21.08 8.40
N PHE A 267 -9.84 21.03 9.50
CA PHE A 267 -10.01 21.90 10.66
C PHE A 267 -9.11 23.15 10.59
N ILE A 268 -8.28 23.28 9.55
CA ILE A 268 -7.49 24.48 9.29
C ILE A 268 -8.36 25.47 8.51
N ARG A 269 -8.93 26.48 9.19
CA ARG A 269 -9.73 27.54 8.56
C ARG A 269 -8.94 28.86 8.48
N PRO A 270 -8.91 29.55 7.33
CA PRO A 270 -8.43 30.93 7.27
C PRO A 270 -9.47 31.87 7.87
N GLY A 271 -9.09 32.69 8.86
CA GLY A 271 -9.94 33.78 9.39
C GLY A 271 -10.02 33.86 10.92
N PRO A 272 -10.60 34.95 11.47
CA PRO A 272 -10.65 35.23 12.91
C PRO A 272 -11.54 34.27 13.71
N LEU A 273 -12.31 33.40 13.04
CA LEU A 273 -13.16 32.37 13.64
C LEU A 273 -12.51 30.99 13.48
N SER A 274 -11.34 30.83 14.08
CA SER A 274 -10.77 29.49 14.33
C SER A 274 -11.53 28.86 15.49
N THR A 275 -12.79 28.46 15.26
CA THR A 275 -13.68 27.90 16.30
C THR A 275 -13.43 26.41 16.57
N GLY A 276 -12.28 25.86 16.19
CA GLY A 276 -11.93 24.47 16.44
C GLY A 276 -11.19 24.34 17.77
N ASN A 277 -11.56 23.34 18.59
CA ASN A 277 -10.93 23.05 19.89
C ASN A 277 -9.50 22.48 19.79
N PHE A 278 -9.04 22.15 18.58
CA PHE A 278 -7.74 21.52 18.36
C PHE A 278 -6.72 22.50 17.79
N PRO A 279 -5.43 22.39 18.18
CA PRO A 279 -4.35 23.12 17.54
C PRO A 279 -4.00 22.50 16.17
N SER A 280 -5.00 22.20 15.33
CA SER A 280 -4.87 21.48 14.04
C SER A 280 -3.84 22.08 13.11
N LEU A 281 -3.71 23.41 13.07
CA LEU A 281 -2.65 24.08 12.31
C LEU A 281 -1.25 23.70 12.83
N ALA A 282 -1.03 23.75 14.15
CA ALA A 282 0.25 23.38 14.75
C ALA A 282 0.54 21.89 14.56
N ILE A 283 -0.46 21.03 14.74
CA ILE A 283 -0.38 19.58 14.53
C ILE A 283 0.06 19.28 13.09
N CYS A 284 -0.66 19.80 12.09
CA CYS A 284 -0.31 19.61 10.67
C CYS A 284 1.05 20.21 10.32
N THR A 285 1.41 21.36 10.90
CA THR A 285 2.71 22.00 10.66
C THR A 285 3.85 21.13 11.18
N ASN A 286 3.71 20.58 12.39
CA ASN A 286 4.71 19.69 12.98
C ASN A 286 4.80 18.38 12.20
N ALA A 287 3.67 17.77 11.84
CA ALA A 287 3.63 16.57 11.01
C ALA A 287 4.32 16.79 9.65
N ALA A 288 4.06 17.92 8.98
CA ALA A 288 4.70 18.27 7.71
C ALA A 288 6.22 18.45 7.86
N ARG A 289 6.68 19.12 8.93
CA ARG A 289 8.12 19.27 9.21
C ARG A 289 8.80 17.92 9.43
N SER A 290 8.21 17.05 10.25
CA SER A 290 8.75 15.72 10.51
C SER A 290 8.76 14.85 9.26
N PHE A 291 7.69 14.91 8.46
CA PHE A 291 7.62 14.23 7.16
C PHE A 291 8.77 14.67 6.24
N VAL A 292 8.97 15.98 6.06
CA VAL A 292 10.04 16.53 5.21
C VAL A 292 11.42 16.15 5.75
N HIS A 293 11.64 16.22 7.06
CA HIS A 293 12.90 15.84 7.69
C HIS A 293 13.27 14.38 7.41
N ILE A 294 12.31 13.45 7.57
CA ILE A 294 12.51 12.03 7.26
C ILE A 294 12.88 11.86 5.77
N LEU A 295 12.17 12.53 4.87
CA LEU A 295 12.46 12.46 3.43
C LEU A 295 13.85 13.03 3.08
N GLN A 296 14.30 14.08 3.77
CA GLN A 296 15.64 14.63 3.57
C GLN A 296 16.71 13.62 3.98
N VAL A 297 16.58 12.99 5.16
CA VAL A 297 17.51 11.95 5.62
C VAL A 297 17.53 10.78 4.63
N TYR A 298 16.35 10.34 4.18
CA TYR A 298 16.24 9.31 3.15
C TYR A 298 16.98 9.66 1.87
N HIS A 299 16.82 10.89 1.36
CA HIS A 299 17.43 11.34 0.11
C HIS A 299 18.96 11.51 0.20
N LEU A 300 19.47 11.81 1.39
CA LEU A 300 20.91 11.93 1.66
C LEU A 300 21.60 10.57 1.84
N ARG A 301 20.83 9.50 2.11
CA ARG A 301 21.39 8.15 2.27
C ARG A 301 21.82 7.60 0.89
N PRO A 302 23.09 7.18 0.72
CA PRO A 302 23.60 6.72 -0.56
C PRO A 302 22.91 5.42 -1.00
N ASN A 303 22.83 5.21 -2.31
CA ASN A 303 22.30 3.99 -2.95
C ASN A 303 20.82 3.68 -2.65
N MET A 304 20.07 4.63 -2.07
CA MET A 304 18.64 4.48 -1.87
C MET A 304 17.86 4.77 -3.16
N PRO A 305 16.90 3.91 -3.57
CA PRO A 305 16.09 4.19 -4.76
C PRO A 305 15.22 5.45 -4.61
N ARG A 306 14.84 6.10 -5.71
CA ARG A 306 14.08 7.37 -5.64
C ARG A 306 12.64 7.15 -5.13
N LEU A 307 12.14 8.09 -4.33
CA LEU A 307 10.86 8.04 -3.60
C LEU A 307 9.58 7.73 -4.43
N PRO A 308 9.41 8.10 -5.72
CA PRO A 308 8.24 7.63 -6.48
C PRO A 308 8.18 6.10 -6.65
N HIS A 309 9.27 5.38 -6.41
CA HIS A 309 9.31 3.92 -6.41
C HIS A 309 8.99 3.30 -5.03
N TYR A 310 9.02 4.10 -3.96
CA TYR A 310 8.98 3.63 -2.57
C TYR A 310 7.60 3.57 -1.93
N ILE A 311 6.69 4.47 -2.35
CA ILE A 311 5.25 4.30 -2.06
C ILE A 311 4.76 2.95 -2.61
N VAL A 312 5.52 2.32 -3.51
CA VAL A 312 5.21 1.11 -4.24
C VAL A 312 5.97 -0.13 -3.71
N CYS A 313 6.66 -0.05 -2.56
CA CYS A 313 7.31 -1.20 -1.89
C CYS A 313 6.37 -2.38 -1.58
N PHE A 314 5.07 -2.22 -1.80
CA PHE A 314 4.04 -3.24 -2.00
C PHE A 314 4.45 -4.44 -2.88
N LEU A 315 5.39 -4.28 -3.82
CA LEU A 315 5.67 -5.29 -4.84
C LEU A 315 6.50 -6.50 -4.40
N TYR A 316 7.27 -6.42 -3.31
CA TYR A 316 8.09 -7.56 -2.86
C TYR A 316 7.21 -8.79 -2.58
N SER A 317 5.98 -8.61 -2.12
CA SER A 317 5.03 -9.71 -1.87
C SER A 317 4.35 -10.28 -3.13
N ILE A 318 4.46 -9.60 -4.29
CA ILE A 318 3.83 -10.01 -5.55
C ILE A 318 4.78 -10.82 -6.43
N VAL A 319 6.09 -10.55 -6.35
CA VAL A 319 7.09 -11.06 -7.31
C VAL A 319 7.75 -12.38 -6.86
N SER A 320 7.57 -12.82 -5.61
CA SER A 320 8.24 -13.99 -5.02
C SER A 320 7.91 -15.37 -5.63
N TYR A 321 7.21 -15.43 -6.76
CA TYR A 321 6.87 -16.67 -7.48
C TYR A 321 7.43 -16.73 -8.91
N LEU A 322 8.32 -15.80 -9.25
CA LEU A 322 8.93 -15.69 -10.58
C LEU A 322 10.39 -16.12 -10.64
N THR A 323 10.89 -16.67 -9.54
CA THR A 323 12.21 -17.29 -9.39
C THR A 323 12.03 -18.69 -8.84
#